data_AF-A0A2I0NR81-F1
#
_entry.id   AF-A0A2I0NR81-F1
#
_cell.length_a   1.000
_cell.length_b   1.000
_cell.length_c   1.000
_cell.angle_alpha   90.00
_cell.angle_beta   90.00
_cell.angle_gamma   90.00
#
_symmetry.space_group_name_H-M   'P 1'
#
loop_
_entity.id
_entity.type
_entity.pdbx_description
1 polymer ?
#
loop_
_entity_poly.entity_id
_entity_poly.type
_entity_poly.pdbx_seq_one_letter_code
_entity_poly.pdbx_strand_id
1 'polypeptide(L)' 'GATAAVRDTTRETYYAQLKCHDPSGDDYYVTFTRKTVRISSYQDDAIKAAVETWADDVTSLD' A
#
# COMPACT_ATOMS: atom_id res chain seq x y z
N GLY A 1 -38.45 -10.64 2.61
CA GLY A 1 -37.19 -11.33 2.93
C GLY A 1 -36.06 -10.36 2.70
N ALA A 2 -35.37 -9.93 3.75
CA ALA A 2 -34.23 -9.03 3.62
C ALA A 2 -33.05 -9.85 3.08
N THR A 3 -32.62 -9.55 1.87
CA THR A 3 -31.36 -10.07 1.32
C THR A 3 -30.24 -9.43 2.13
N ALA A 4 -29.50 -10.23 2.88
CA ALA A 4 -28.32 -9.77 3.60
C ALA A 4 -27.37 -9.10 2.60
N ALA A 5 -27.02 -7.83 2.85
CA ALA A 5 -25.93 -7.20 2.14
C ALA A 5 -24.65 -7.95 2.52
N VAL A 6 -24.21 -8.86 1.66
CA VAL A 6 -22.94 -9.58 1.82
C VAL A 6 -21.82 -8.68 1.27
N ARG A 7 -20.71 -8.58 2.01
CA ARG A 7 -19.53 -7.85 1.54
C ARG A 7 -18.94 -8.57 0.33
N ASP A 8 -18.87 -7.87 -0.80
CA ASP A 8 -18.39 -8.40 -2.06
C ASP A 8 -16.86 -8.23 -2.14
N THR A 9 -16.12 -9.12 -1.47
CA THR A 9 -14.65 -9.09 -1.40
C THR A 9 -13.98 -9.16 -2.78
N THR A 10 -14.72 -9.62 -3.79
CA THR A 10 -14.32 -9.63 -5.20
C THR A 10 -14.29 -8.24 -5.83
N ARG A 11 -15.15 -7.30 -5.40
CA ARG A 11 -15.28 -5.94 -5.95
C ARG A 11 -14.72 -4.85 -5.03
N GLU A 12 -14.27 -5.19 -3.83
CA GLU A 12 -13.61 -4.24 -2.92
C GLU A 12 -12.28 -3.79 -3.51
N THR A 13 -12.27 -2.52 -3.93
CA THR A 13 -11.05 -1.83 -4.35
C THR A 13 -10.47 -1.16 -3.11
N TYR A 14 -9.67 -1.90 -2.36
CA TYR A 14 -8.86 -1.31 -1.30
C TYR A 14 -7.87 -0.35 -1.94
N TYR A 15 -7.97 0.94 -1.61
CA TYR A 15 -7.06 1.98 -2.03
C TYR A 15 -6.71 2.80 -0.79
N ALA A 16 -5.43 2.77 -0.40
CA ALA A 16 -4.89 3.67 0.61
C ALA A 16 -3.63 4.30 0.05
N GLN A 17 -3.53 5.62 0.14
CA GLN A 17 -2.31 6.33 -0.22
C GLN A 17 -1.80 7.05 1.02
N LEU A 18 -0.57 6.76 1.40
CA LEU A 18 0.12 7.40 2.51
C LEU A 18 1.19 8.33 1.95
N LYS A 19 1.23 9.55 2.48
CA LYS A 19 2.38 10.44 2.32
C LYS A 19 3.38 10.08 3.40
N CYS A 20 4.57 9.67 2.99
CA CYS A 20 5.67 9.31 3.87
C CYS A 20 6.80 10.33 3.71
N HIS A 21 7.54 10.55 4.78
CA HIS A 21 8.71 11.41 4.80
C HIS A 21 9.92 10.57 5.17
N ASP A 22 10.94 10.56 4.31
CA ASP A 22 12.22 9.94 4.58
C ASP A 22 13.06 10.84 5.49
N PRO A 23 13.81 10.30 6.47
CA PRO A 23 14.70 11.08 7.32
C PRO A 23 15.78 11.88 6.57
N SER A 24 16.07 11.54 5.31
CA SER A 24 16.97 12.31 4.42
C SER A 24 16.32 13.59 3.89
N GLY A 25 15.02 13.79 4.09
CA GLY A 25 14.25 14.96 3.69
C GLY A 25 13.32 14.74 2.49
N ASP A 26 13.26 13.50 1.97
CA ASP A 26 12.49 13.16 0.78
C ASP A 26 11.03 12.83 1.09
N ASP A 27 10.10 13.49 0.40
CA ASP A 27 8.68 13.17 0.48
C ASP A 27 8.31 12.16 -0.61
N TYR A 28 7.79 11.00 -0.20
CA TYR A 28 7.34 9.96 -1.13
C TYR A 28 5.92 9.51 -0.81
N TYR A 29 5.27 8.89 -1.79
CA TYR A 29 3.93 8.35 -1.64
C TYR A 29 3.95 6.83 -1.76
N VAL A 30 3.33 6.16 -0.80
CA VAL A 30 3.10 4.71 -0.85
C VAL A 30 1.61 4.47 -1.06
N THR A 31 1.28 3.79 -2.15
CA THR A 31 -0.08 3.44 -2.52
C THR A 31 -0.27 1.93 -2.38
N PHE A 32 -1.24 1.57 -1.56
CA PHE A 32 -1.70 0.22 -1.33
C PHE A 32 -2.93 -0.04 -2.17
N THR A 33 -2.86 -1.09 -2.98
CA THR A 33 -4.03 -1.70 -3.59
C THR A 33 -4.18 -3.12 -3.09
N ARG A 34 -5.34 -3.75 -3.38
CA ARG A 34 -5.61 -5.14 -3.04
C ARG A 34 -4.50 -6.14 -3.42
N LYS A 35 -3.71 -5.86 -4.47
CA LYS A 35 -2.70 -6.81 -4.98
C LYS A 35 -1.30 -6.24 -5.09
N THR A 36 -1.15 -4.93 -4.96
CA THR A 36 0.12 -4.27 -5.24
C THR A 36 0.36 -3.12 -4.29
N VAL A 37 1.62 -2.99 -3.89
CA VAL A 37 2.16 -1.80 -3.25
C VAL A 37 2.93 -1.03 -4.31
N ARG A 38 2.68 0.27 -4.44
CA ARG A 38 3.36 1.15 -5.39
C ARG A 38 3.95 2.34 -4.66
N ILE A 39 5.20 2.66 -4.96
CA ILE A 39 5.86 3.86 -4.46
C ILE A 39 5.93 4.88 -5.61
N SER A 40 5.78 6.16 -5.31
CA SER A 40 5.86 7.24 -6.28
C SER A 40 6.56 8.46 -5.68
N SER A 41 7.20 9.26 -6.53
CA SER A 41 7.94 10.47 -6.13
C SER A 41 9.15 10.23 -5.22
N TYR A 42 9.70 9.01 -5.19
CA TYR A 42 10.95 8.72 -4.45
C TYR A 42 12.16 9.14 -5.28
N GLN A 43 13.18 9.73 -4.64
CA GLN A 43 14.47 10.07 -5.27
C GLN A 43 15.56 9.02 -4.99
N ASP A 44 15.42 8.27 -3.89
CA ASP A 44 16.46 7.35 -3.38
C ASP A 44 16.00 5.89 -3.43
N ASP A 45 16.86 5.00 -3.94
CA ASP A 45 16.58 3.57 -4.01
C ASP A 45 16.57 2.86 -2.64
N ALA A 46 17.15 3.47 -1.60
CA ALA A 46 17.00 2.98 -0.22
C ALA A 46 15.54 3.02 0.26
N ILE A 47 14.76 4.02 -0.17
CA ILE A 47 13.32 4.12 0.14
C ILE A 47 12.57 2.93 -0.47
N LYS A 48 12.89 2.61 -1.73
CA LYS A 48 12.32 1.46 -2.42
C LYS A 48 12.68 0.15 -1.71
N ALA A 49 13.95 -0.03 -1.38
CA ALA A 49 14.43 -1.22 -0.68
C ALA A 49 13.78 -1.41 0.70
N ALA A 50 13.59 -0.32 1.46
CA ALA A 50 12.94 -0.35 2.76
C ALA A 50 11.46 -0.77 2.65
N VAL A 51 10.72 -0.22 1.69
CA VAL A 51 9.31 -0.59 1.46
C VAL A 51 9.19 -2.01 0.90
N GLU A 52 10.11 -2.45 0.03
CA GLU A 52 10.16 -3.84 -0.45
C GLU A 52 10.43 -4.81 0.70
N THR A 53 11.37 -4.48 1.59
CA THR A 53 11.69 -5.30 2.78
C THR A 53 10.49 -5.40 3.73
N TRP A 54 9.83 -4.27 4.01
CA TRP A 54 8.62 -4.27 4.82
C TRP A 54 7.48 -5.05 4.15
N ALA A 55 7.32 -4.93 2.83
CA ALA A 55 6.29 -5.65 2.08
C ALA A 55 6.53 -7.17 2.04
N ASP A 56 7.79 -7.62 2.06
CA ASP A 56 8.15 -9.04 2.17
C ASP A 56 7.86 -9.60 3.57
N ASP A 57 8.08 -8.80 4.62
CA ASP A 57 7.78 -9.17 6.01
C ASP A 57 6.26 -9.29 6.26
N VAL A 58 5.44 -8.44 5.61
CA VAL A 58 3.98 -8.50 5.68
C VAL A 58 3.45 -9.57 4.71
N THR A 59 3.31 -10.79 5.21
CA THR A 59 2.94 -11.98 4.41
C THR A 59 1.54 -11.92 3.75
N SER A 60 0.65 -11.03 4.22
CA SER A 60 -0.65 -10.80 3.58
C SER A 60 -1.25 -9.45 3.95
N LEU A 61 -1.72 -8.69 2.95
CA LEU A 61 -2.75 -7.68 3.15
C LEU A 61 -4.09 -8.44 3.27
N ASP A 62 -4.43 -8.92 4.46
CA ASP A 62 -5.77 -9.45 4.80
C ASP A 62 -6.79 -8.31 4.92
#